data_AF-A0A8T0EU36-F1
#
_entry.id   AF-A0A8T0EU36-F1
#
_cell.length_a   1.000
_cell.length_b   1.000
_cell.length_c   1.000
_cell.angle_alpha   90.00
_cell.angle_beta   90.00
_cell.angle_gamma   90.00
#
_symmetry.space_group_name_H-M   'P 1'
#
loop_
_entity.id
_entity.type
_entity.pdbx_description
1 polymer ?
#
loop_
_entity_poly.entity_id
_entity_poly.type
_entity_poly.pdbx_seq_one_letter_code
_entity_poly.pdbx_strand_id
1 'polypeptide(L)'
;MMENVNISAGCLSSLIKYAISLKEIKVWAIKMLDSTAKIPSGMFEGTVTEFGAFDQCLAILVKNKKGFEDFRGQYCSVEAIPSLGPRPKDLNLAKKSHIDPNESIMKEIETKIFAFYQLTHRFGICVPSTCSADDMQMLGAQGKL
;
A
#
# COMPACT_ATOMS: atom_id res chain seq x y z
N MET A 1 3.34 -21.58 3.41
CA MET A 1 4.60 -21.40 4.15
C MET A 1 4.64 -19.95 4.59
N MET A 2 4.57 -19.67 5.89
CA MET A 2 4.94 -18.34 6.39
C MET A 2 6.47 -18.36 6.43
N GLU A 3 7.11 -17.58 5.56
CA GLU A 3 8.54 -17.34 5.63
C GLU A 3 8.91 -16.78 7.01
N ASN A 4 10.16 -16.95 7.42
CA ASN A 4 10.67 -16.40 8.69
C ASN A 4 10.66 -14.87 8.63
N VAL A 5 9.52 -14.27 8.96
CA VAL A 5 9.34 -12.83 9.10
C VAL A 5 10.06 -12.40 10.38
N ASN A 6 11.27 -11.87 10.24
CA ASN A 6 12.12 -11.45 11.35
C ASN A 6 12.00 -9.93 11.59
N ILE A 7 10.91 -9.52 12.21
CA ILE A 7 10.61 -8.11 12.52
C ILE A 7 11.03 -7.78 13.94
N SER A 8 11.46 -6.53 14.16
CA SER A 8 11.76 -5.99 15.48
C SER A 8 10.58 -6.12 16.45
N ALA A 9 10.85 -6.48 17.71
CA ALA A 9 9.80 -6.68 18.71
C ALA A 9 8.93 -5.42 18.93
N GLY A 10 9.54 -4.23 18.80
CA GLY A 10 8.84 -2.94 18.89
C GLY A 10 7.84 -2.70 17.75
N CYS A 11 8.26 -2.97 16.51
CA CYS A 11 7.38 -2.88 15.34
C CYS A 11 6.23 -3.89 15.45
N LEU A 12 6.52 -5.15 15.76
CA LEU A 12 5.50 -6.20 15.91
C LEU A 12 4.47 -5.83 16.99
N SER A 13 4.92 -5.37 18.15
CA SER A 13 4.04 -4.93 19.23
C SER A 13 3.12 -3.78 18.79
N SER A 14 3.67 -2.80 18.06
CA SER A 14 2.92 -1.64 17.58
C SER A 14 1.92 -2.01 16.48
N LEU A 15 2.29 -2.92 15.58
CA LEU A 15 1.41 -3.47 14.54
C LEU A 15 0.26 -4.28 15.14
N ILE A 16 0.52 -5.11 16.16
CA ILE A 16 -0.53 -5.85 16.88
C ILE A 16 -1.49 -4.85 17.56
N LYS A 17 -0.95 -3.83 18.24
CA LYS A 17 -1.75 -2.78 18.86
C LYS A 17 -2.61 -2.05 17.82
N TYR A 18 -2.04 -1.75 16.65
CA TYR A 18 -2.75 -1.13 15.54
C TYR A 18 -3.89 -2.02 15.02
N ALA A 19 -3.64 -3.30 14.76
CA ALA A 19 -4.65 -4.26 14.31
C ALA A 19 -5.81 -4.41 15.32
N ILE A 20 -5.51 -4.49 16.62
CA ILE A 20 -6.53 -4.52 17.68
C ILE A 20 -7.32 -3.20 17.68
N SER A 21 -6.63 -2.06 17.59
CA SER A 21 -7.26 -0.74 17.64
C SER A 21 -8.11 -0.42 16.40
N LEU A 22 -7.81 -1.03 15.25
CA LEU A 22 -8.68 -1.02 14.07
C LEU A 22 -9.99 -1.77 14.31
N LYS A 23 -9.93 -2.95 14.94
CA LYS A 23 -11.14 -3.71 15.32
C LYS A 23 -12.01 -2.94 16.32
N GLU A 24 -11.38 -2.19 17.22
CA GLU A 24 -12.06 -1.33 18.17
C GLU A 24 -12.48 0.04 17.59
N ILE A 25 -12.20 0.30 16.29
CA ILE A 25 -12.54 1.54 15.59
C ILE A 25 -11.99 2.77 16.35
N LYS A 26 -10.77 2.69 16.86
CA LYS A 26 -10.13 3.84 17.53
C LYS A 26 -9.83 4.93 16.51
N VAL A 27 -10.08 6.18 16.89
CA VAL A 27 -9.88 7.36 16.03
C VAL A 27 -8.50 7.40 15.39
N TRP A 28 -7.42 7.20 16.17
CA TRP A 28 -6.06 7.24 15.63
C TRP A 28 -5.80 6.08 14.65
N ALA A 29 -6.37 4.90 14.89
CA ALA A 29 -6.19 3.73 14.05
C ALA A 29 -6.92 3.92 12.71
N ILE A 30 -8.16 4.41 12.76
CA ILE A 30 -8.90 4.78 11.55
C ILE A 30 -8.17 5.89 10.79
N LYS A 31 -7.60 6.89 11.48
CA LYS A 31 -6.79 7.93 10.82
C LYS A 31 -5.53 7.38 10.15
N MET A 32 -4.84 6.40 10.75
CA MET A 32 -3.70 5.73 10.09
C MET A 32 -4.14 4.97 8.84
N LEU A 33 -5.26 4.24 8.92
CA LEU A 33 -5.82 3.52 7.78
C LEU A 33 -6.23 4.47 6.67
N ASP A 34 -6.91 5.56 7.01
CA ASP A 34 -7.35 6.61 6.09
C ASP A 34 -6.17 7.33 5.43
N SER A 35 -5.07 7.50 6.17
CA SER A 35 -3.83 8.09 5.63
C SER A 35 -3.08 7.18 4.67
N THR A 36 -3.37 5.88 4.69
CA THR A 36 -2.73 4.89 3.81
C THR A 36 -3.36 4.93 2.42
N ALA A 37 -2.51 4.89 1.39
CA ALA A 37 -2.87 4.84 -0.01
C ALA A 37 -4.00 3.85 -0.30
N LYS A 38 -4.90 4.26 -1.19
CA LYS A 38 -6.02 3.46 -1.68
C LYS A 38 -5.77 3.02 -3.11
N ILE A 39 -6.81 2.54 -3.76
CA ILE A 39 -6.78 2.33 -5.21
C ILE A 39 -6.70 3.71 -5.88
N PRO A 40 -5.67 3.98 -6.70
CA PRO A 40 -5.54 5.26 -7.37
C PRO A 40 -6.75 5.52 -8.29
N SER A 41 -7.23 6.75 -8.30
CA SER A 41 -8.24 7.17 -9.27
C SER A 41 -7.65 7.15 -10.68
N GLY A 42 -8.41 6.60 -11.64
CA GLY A 42 -7.90 6.42 -13.00
C GLY A 42 -6.84 5.33 -13.14
N MET A 43 -6.78 4.37 -12.20
CA MET A 43 -5.86 3.22 -12.30
C MET A 43 -5.95 2.52 -13.65
N PHE A 44 -7.16 2.23 -14.14
CA PHE A 44 -7.39 1.63 -15.45
C PHE A 44 -7.09 2.57 -16.64
N GLU A 45 -6.80 3.84 -16.38
CA GLU A 45 -6.31 4.81 -17.36
C GLU A 45 -4.80 5.09 -17.22
N GLY A 46 -4.10 4.32 -16.38
CA GLY A 46 -2.65 4.38 -16.23
C GLY A 46 -2.14 5.10 -14.98
N THR A 47 -3.01 5.50 -14.05
CA THR A 47 -2.56 6.02 -12.75
C THR A 47 -1.98 4.88 -11.90
N VAL A 48 -0.67 4.88 -11.69
CA VAL A 48 0.06 3.84 -10.93
C VAL A 48 0.67 4.34 -9.63
N THR A 49 0.30 5.55 -9.20
CA THR A 49 0.83 6.17 -7.99
C THR A 49 -0.30 6.73 -7.14
N GLU A 50 -0.30 6.38 -5.86
CA GLU A 50 -1.20 6.90 -4.85
C GLU A 50 -0.40 7.15 -3.58
N PHE A 51 -0.26 8.41 -3.18
CA PHE A 51 0.61 8.77 -2.06
C PHE A 51 -0.08 8.64 -0.70
N GLY A 52 -1.41 8.51 -0.65
CA GLY A 52 -2.14 8.61 0.61
C GLY A 52 -2.04 10.02 1.25
N ALA A 53 -2.49 10.16 2.48
CA ALA A 53 -2.47 11.43 3.20
C ALA A 53 -1.19 11.57 4.05
N PHE A 54 -0.11 12.05 3.41
CA PHE A 54 1.21 12.21 4.02
C PHE A 54 1.17 13.00 5.35
N ASP A 55 0.66 14.24 5.31
CA ASP A 55 0.64 15.13 6.48
C ASP A 55 -0.24 14.56 7.61
N GLN A 56 -1.36 13.92 7.25
CA GLN A 56 -2.24 13.28 8.21
C GLN A 56 -1.54 12.13 8.92
N CYS A 57 -0.74 11.33 8.21
CA CYS A 57 0.04 10.26 8.81
C CYS A 57 1.03 10.80 9.86
N LEU A 58 1.81 11.82 9.49
CA LEU A 58 2.83 12.41 10.39
C LEU A 58 2.22 13.12 11.61
N ALA A 59 0.99 13.62 11.51
CA ALA A 59 0.29 14.27 12.61
C ALA A 59 -0.24 13.28 13.68
N ILE A 60 -0.21 11.96 13.43
CA ILE A 60 -0.77 10.97 14.35
C ILE A 60 0.20 10.71 15.52
N LEU A 61 -0.31 10.90 16.73
CA LEU A 61 0.37 10.61 17.98
C LEU A 61 -0.45 9.60 18.80
N VAL A 62 0.13 8.43 19.08
CA VAL A 62 -0.51 7.37 19.85
C VAL A 62 0.08 7.35 21.26
N LYS A 63 -0.80 7.46 22.25
CA LYS A 63 -0.44 7.40 23.68
C LYS A 63 -0.98 6.14 24.33
N ASN A 64 -0.32 5.66 25.39
CA ASN A 64 -0.88 4.63 26.26
C ASN A 64 -1.92 5.19 27.24
N LYS A 65 -2.52 4.29 28.01
CA LYS A 65 -3.48 4.61 29.08
C LYS A 65 -2.92 5.54 30.15
N LYS A 66 -1.59 5.59 30.32
CA LYS A 66 -0.91 6.47 31.29
C LYS A 66 -0.59 7.85 30.69
N GLY A 67 -0.94 8.09 29.42
CA GLY A 67 -0.70 9.36 28.73
C GLY A 67 0.71 9.52 28.14
N PHE A 68 1.59 8.53 28.29
CA PHE A 68 2.91 8.55 27.64
C PHE A 68 2.77 8.17 26.17
N GLU A 69 3.65 8.74 25.34
CA GLU A 69 3.78 8.39 23.93
C GLU A 69 4.18 6.92 23.78
N ASP A 70 3.40 6.18 23.01
CA ASP A 70 3.76 4.81 22.60
C ASP A 70 4.47 4.84 21.24
N PHE A 71 3.88 5.53 20.25
CA PHE A 71 4.49 5.74 18.93
C PHE A 71 3.80 6.87 18.16
N ARG A 72 4.39 7.27 17.03
CA ARG A 72 3.83 8.22 16.06
C ARG A 72 3.50 7.51 14.74
N GLY A 73 2.66 8.13 13.92
CA GLY A 73 2.56 7.74 12.52
C GLY A 73 3.85 8.07 11.78
N GLN A 74 4.30 7.14 10.94
CA GLN A 74 5.45 7.29 10.06
C GLN A 74 5.02 6.95 8.64
N TYR A 75 5.39 7.82 7.71
CA TYR A 75 5.13 7.62 6.29
C TYR A 75 6.16 6.64 5.70
N CYS A 76 5.70 5.72 4.87
CA CYS A 76 6.55 4.79 4.14
C CYS A 76 6.13 4.78 2.66
N SER A 77 7.08 5.01 1.75
CA SER A 77 6.83 4.92 0.32
C SER A 77 7.18 3.51 -0.17
N VAL A 78 6.17 2.74 -0.57
CA VAL A 78 6.31 1.37 -1.08
C VAL A 78 6.35 1.38 -2.60
N GLU A 79 7.36 0.75 -3.18
CA GLU A 79 7.39 0.44 -4.60
C GLU A 79 7.00 -1.02 -4.80
N ALA A 80 5.98 -1.26 -5.63
CA ALA A 80 5.50 -2.60 -5.95
C ALA A 80 5.60 -2.83 -7.46
N ILE A 81 6.22 -3.94 -7.84
CA ILE A 81 6.19 -4.44 -9.21
C ILE A 81 5.22 -5.61 -9.20
N PRO A 82 4.03 -5.49 -9.83
CA PRO A 82 3.05 -6.55 -9.82
C PRO A 82 3.63 -7.78 -10.50
N SER A 83 3.71 -8.91 -9.78
CA SER A 83 3.88 -10.21 -10.40
C SER A 83 2.54 -10.67 -10.97
N LEU A 84 2.05 -9.92 -11.96
CA LEU A 84 0.99 -10.40 -12.84
C LEU A 84 1.55 -11.65 -13.55
N GLY A 85 0.71 -12.62 -13.90
CA GLY A 85 1.14 -13.95 -14.36
C GLY A 85 1.98 -14.00 -15.66
N PRO A 86 1.80 -15.00 -16.54
CA PRO A 86 2.61 -15.09 -17.76
C PRO A 86 2.39 -13.85 -18.65
N ARG A 87 3.49 -13.22 -19.07
CA ARG A 87 3.46 -12.06 -19.96
C ARG A 87 2.69 -12.42 -21.25
N PRO A 88 1.71 -11.60 -21.69
CA PRO A 88 1.01 -11.85 -22.95
C PRO A 88 1.99 -11.83 -24.13
N LYS A 89 1.86 -12.81 -25.03
CA LYS A 89 2.79 -13.03 -26.15
C LYS A 89 2.60 -12.05 -27.32
N ASP A 90 1.38 -11.52 -27.48
CA ASP A 90 1.02 -10.64 -28.58
C ASP A 90 1.06 -9.16 -28.15
N LEU A 91 2.26 -8.60 -28.18
CA LEU A 91 2.53 -7.25 -27.73
C LEU A 91 2.36 -6.23 -28.87
N ASN A 92 1.15 -5.69 -29.02
CA ASN A 92 0.93 -4.52 -29.87
C ASN A 92 0.33 -3.38 -29.04
N LEU A 93 1.21 -2.52 -28.49
CA LEU A 93 0.83 -1.24 -27.85
C LEU A 93 -0.01 -0.33 -28.77
N ALA A 94 0.04 -0.57 -30.08
CA ALA A 94 -0.69 0.16 -31.10
C ALA A 94 -2.12 -0.36 -31.34
N LYS A 95 -2.54 -1.50 -30.75
CA LYS A 95 -3.96 -1.86 -30.72
C LYS A 95 -4.65 -0.93 -29.70
N LYS A 96 -4.95 0.29 -30.14
CA LYS A 96 -6.08 1.05 -29.61
C LYS A 96 -7.32 0.20 -29.89
N SER A 97 -7.68 -0.68 -28.97
CA SER A 97 -9.04 -1.17 -28.94
C SER A 97 -9.86 0.01 -28.41
N HIS A 98 -10.65 0.62 -29.28
CA HIS A 98 -11.88 1.21 -28.80
C HIS A 98 -12.64 0.06 -28.13
N ILE A 99 -12.55 -0.02 -26.81
CA ILE A 99 -13.30 -0.98 -26.03
C ILE A 99 -14.71 -0.44 -26.00
N ASP A 100 -15.66 -1.24 -26.47
CA ASP A 100 -17.07 -0.88 -26.37
C ASP A 100 -17.40 -0.67 -24.89
N PRO A 101 -18.00 0.47 -24.49
CA PRO A 101 -18.32 0.76 -23.09
C PRO A 101 -19.27 -0.26 -22.45
N ASN A 102 -19.92 -1.12 -23.26
CA ASN A 102 -20.79 -2.19 -22.78
C ASN A 102 -20.06 -3.54 -22.60
N GLU A 103 -18.76 -3.61 -22.88
CA GLU A 103 -17.94 -4.81 -22.65
C GLU A 103 -17.58 -4.99 -21.17
N SER A 104 -17.13 -6.20 -20.82
CA SER A 104 -16.63 -6.48 -19.49
C SER A 104 -15.32 -5.73 -19.21
N ILE A 105 -15.17 -5.23 -17.99
CA ILE A 105 -13.90 -4.67 -17.48
C ILE A 105 -12.72 -5.62 -17.64
N MET A 106 -12.97 -6.94 -17.70
CA MET A 106 -11.94 -7.94 -17.95
C MET A 106 -11.27 -7.75 -19.32
N LYS A 107 -12.02 -7.32 -20.34
CA LYS A 107 -11.49 -7.07 -21.70
C LYS A 107 -10.60 -5.83 -21.74
N GLU A 108 -10.95 -4.83 -20.94
CA GLU A 108 -10.14 -3.64 -20.73
C GLU A 108 -8.85 -3.98 -19.98
N ILE A 109 -8.95 -4.77 -18.92
CA ILE A 109 -7.79 -5.29 -18.19
C ILE A 109 -6.90 -6.09 -19.14
N GLU A 110 -7.41 -7.07 -19.88
CA GLU A 110 -6.62 -7.86 -20.84
C GLU A 110 -5.84 -7.00 -21.83
N THR A 111 -6.45 -5.92 -22.31
CA THR A 111 -5.81 -4.99 -23.26
C THR A 111 -4.74 -4.14 -22.56
N LYS A 112 -5.04 -3.62 -21.37
CA LYS A 112 -4.19 -2.64 -20.66
C LYS A 112 -3.20 -3.29 -19.68
N ILE A 113 -3.32 -4.59 -19.40
CA ILE A 113 -2.53 -5.33 -18.38
C ILE A 113 -1.03 -5.19 -18.60
N PHE A 114 -0.59 -5.07 -19.86
CA PHE A 114 0.82 -4.89 -20.19
C PHE A 114 1.42 -3.61 -19.59
N ALA A 115 0.69 -2.50 -19.60
CA ALA A 115 1.15 -1.27 -18.95
C ALA A 115 1.37 -1.51 -17.45
N PHE A 116 0.50 -2.31 -16.81
CA PHE A 116 0.64 -2.67 -15.40
C PHE A 116 1.87 -3.55 -15.11
N TYR A 117 2.36 -4.36 -16.07
CA TYR A 117 3.58 -5.17 -15.92
C TYR A 117 4.87 -4.33 -15.98
N GLN A 118 4.88 -3.22 -16.72
CA GLN A 118 6.08 -2.41 -16.95
C GLN A 118 6.21 -1.23 -16.00
N LEU A 119 5.11 -0.83 -15.37
CA LEU A 119 5.07 0.31 -14.49
C LEU A 119 5.36 -0.14 -13.05
N THR A 120 6.30 0.55 -12.40
CA THR A 120 6.49 0.47 -10.96
C THR A 120 5.34 1.21 -10.28
N HIS A 121 4.58 0.51 -9.46
CA HIS A 121 3.49 1.11 -8.70
C HIS A 121 4.05 1.70 -7.42
N ARG A 122 3.59 2.90 -7.06
CA ARG A 122 4.07 3.61 -5.88
C ARG A 122 2.92 3.91 -4.94
N PHE A 123 3.04 3.45 -3.70
CA PHE A 123 2.01 3.61 -2.68
C PHE A 123 2.59 4.20 -1.41
N GLY A 124 1.98 5.24 -0.88
CA GLY A 124 2.30 5.74 0.45
C GLY A 124 1.49 5.04 1.53
N ILE A 125 2.14 4.43 2.52
CA ILE A 125 1.45 3.76 3.63
C ILE A 125 1.81 4.44 4.96
N CYS A 126 0.87 4.40 5.91
CA CYS A 126 1.09 4.92 7.25
C CYS A 126 1.33 3.78 8.24
N VAL A 127 2.54 3.75 8.81
CA VAL A 127 3.00 2.69 9.71
C VAL A 127 3.39 3.27 11.08
N PRO A 128 3.50 2.44 12.14
CA PRO A 128 4.04 2.91 13.40
C PRO A 128 5.50 3.35 13.28
N SER A 129 5.88 4.42 13.98
CA SER A 129 7.26 4.94 14.00
C SER A 129 8.29 4.00 14.63
N THR A 130 7.83 2.88 15.19
CA THR A 130 8.66 1.80 15.74
C THR A 130 9.09 0.81 14.67
N CYS A 131 8.56 0.90 13.45
CA CYS A 131 8.92 0.05 12.32
C CYS A 131 10.03 0.67 11.49
N SER A 132 11.10 -0.08 11.28
CA SER A 132 12.22 0.30 10.41
C SER A 132 11.98 -0.07 8.94
N ALA A 133 12.83 0.42 8.03
CA ALA A 133 12.68 0.14 6.61
C ALA A 133 12.89 -1.36 6.35
N ASP A 134 13.80 -1.97 7.10
CA ASP A 134 14.07 -3.40 7.06
C ASP A 134 12.86 -4.21 7.55
N ASP A 135 12.21 -3.78 8.65
CA ASP A 135 10.97 -4.42 9.15
C ASP A 135 9.87 -4.41 8.07
N MET A 136 9.72 -3.27 7.38
CA MET A 136 8.72 -3.11 6.32
C MET A 136 9.06 -3.91 5.07
N GLN A 137 10.34 -4.00 4.70
CA GLN A 137 10.79 -4.85 3.59
C GLN A 137 10.50 -6.33 3.86
N MET A 138 10.67 -6.80 5.10
CA MET A 138 10.33 -8.18 5.48
C MET A 138 8.81 -8.46 5.41
N LEU A 139 7.97 -7.43 5.53
CA LEU A 139 6.52 -7.52 5.34
C LEU A 139 6.09 -7.42 3.87
N GLY A 140 7.03 -7.36 2.93
CA GLY A 140 6.75 -7.23 1.50
C GLY A 140 6.54 -5.79 1.04
N ALA A 141 6.78 -4.79 1.91
CA ALA A 141 6.83 -3.39 1.51
C ALA A 141 8.26 -3.04 1.07
N GLN A 142 8.57 -3.15 -0.22
CA GLN A 142 9.85 -2.75 -0.80
C GLN A 142 9.92 -1.22 -0.89
N GLY A 143 10.03 -0.57 0.27
CA GLY A 143 9.92 0.87 0.39
C GLY A 143 11.06 1.53 1.16
N LYS A 144 11.25 2.83 0.89
CA LYS A 144 12.11 3.71 1.70
C LYS A 144 11.23 4.46 2.71
N LEU A 145 11.70 4.51 3.95
CA LEU A 145 11.18 5.35 5.03
C LEU A 145 11.76 6.76 4.99
#